data_AF-A0A1V5KZ67-F1
#
_entry.id   AF-A0A1V5KZ67-F1
#
_cell.length_a   1.000
_cell.length_b   1.000
_cell.length_c   1.000
_cell.angle_alpha   90.00
_cell.angle_beta   90.00
_cell.angle_gamma   90.00
#
_symmetry.space_group_name_H-M   'P 1'
#
loop_
_entity.id
_entity.type
_entity.pdbx_description
1 polymer ?
#
loop_
_entity_poly.entity_id
_entity_poly.type
_entity_poly.pdbx_seq_one_letter_code
_entity_poly.pdbx_strand_id
1 'polypeptide(L)'
;MYKYAWLISMTVAWTLFFLLADKSRLKYTLWGGFAVCVFQLLVDTGAAHLNLYRIHDFFYIFGSSVFFTVGLVFVMGVLIAQYLPRTPLLQGINILVI
;
A
#
# COMPACT_ATOMS: atom_id res chain seq x y z
N MET A 1 -18.04 -10.79 9.32
CA MET A 1 -16.56 -10.84 9.41
C MET A 1 -15.87 -9.95 8.37
N TYR A 2 -16.26 -10.00 7.08
CA TYR A 2 -15.61 -9.21 6.01
C TYR A 2 -15.51 -7.70 6.24
N LYS A 3 -16.50 -7.07 6.91
CA LYS A 3 -16.50 -5.62 7.15
C LYS A 3 -15.32 -5.12 8.00
N TYR A 4 -14.76 -5.94 8.89
CA TYR A 4 -13.65 -5.53 9.74
C TYR A 4 -12.28 -5.98 9.21
N ALA A 5 -12.25 -6.75 8.11
CA ALA A 5 -11.02 -7.32 7.60
C ALA A 5 -9.99 -6.22 7.29
N TRP A 6 -10.39 -5.14 6.62
CA TRP A 6 -9.48 -4.06 6.27
C TRP A 6 -9.03 -3.22 7.47
N LEU A 7 -9.90 -3.02 8.46
CA LEU A 7 -9.52 -2.36 9.71
C LEU A 7 -8.49 -3.18 10.51
N ILE A 8 -8.69 -4.49 10.59
CA ILE A 8 -7.75 -5.42 11.24
C ILE A 8 -6.42 -5.40 10.46
N SER A 9 -6.47 -5.54 9.13
CA SER A 9 -5.28 -5.48 8.27
C SER A 9 -4.52 -4.16 8.41
N MET A 10 -5.21 -3.03 8.51
CA MET A 10 -4.60 -1.73 8.78
C MET A 10 -3.85 -1.75 10.12
N THR A 11 -4.49 -2.26 11.17
CA THR A 11 -3.89 -2.32 12.51
C THR A 11 -2.61 -3.18 12.51
N VAL A 12 -2.66 -4.34 11.84
CA VAL A 12 -1.49 -5.22 11.68
C VAL A 12 -0.39 -4.53 10.87
N ALA A 13 -0.73 -3.91 9.74
CA ALA A 13 0.23 -3.20 8.90
C ALA A 13 0.94 -2.08 9.68
N TRP A 14 0.20 -1.21 10.36
CA TRP A 14 0.81 -0.15 11.17
C TRP A 14 1.65 -0.69 12.33
N THR A 15 1.26 -1.81 12.94
CA THR A 15 2.11 -2.47 13.94
C THR A 15 3.46 -2.88 13.32
N LEU A 16 3.45 -3.54 12.15
CA LEU A 16 4.68 -3.89 11.44
C LEU A 16 5.49 -2.65 11.03
N PHE A 17 4.83 -1.59 10.60
CA PHE A 17 5.48 -0.33 10.29
C PHE A 17 6.27 0.21 11.48
N PHE A 18 5.66 0.29 12.66
CA PHE A 18 6.36 0.80 13.85
C PHE A 18 7.51 -0.13 14.32
N LEU A 19 7.44 -1.43 14.02
CA LEU A 19 8.50 -2.39 14.34
C LEU A 19 9.67 -2.34 13.35
N LEU A 20 9.39 -2.15 12.06
CA LEU A 20 10.38 -2.33 10.98
C LEU A 20 10.89 -1.02 10.38
N ALA A 21 10.17 0.09 10.53
CA ALA A 21 10.49 1.33 9.82
C ALA A 21 11.83 1.95 10.26
N ASP A 22 12.72 2.15 9.29
CA ASP A 22 13.95 2.92 9.49
C ASP A 22 13.64 4.43 9.47
N LYS A 23 13.69 5.05 10.66
CA LYS A 23 13.42 6.49 10.85
C LYS A 23 14.38 7.39 10.06
N SER A 24 15.61 6.94 9.79
CA SER A 24 16.61 7.75 9.07
C SER A 24 16.24 7.98 7.60
N ARG A 25 15.52 7.01 7.02
CA ARG A 25 15.12 7.02 5.59
C ARG A 25 13.68 7.43 5.37
N LEU A 26 12.87 7.53 6.43
CA LEU A 26 11.42 7.66 6.34
C LEU A 26 10.96 8.84 5.47
N LYS A 27 11.58 10.02 5.60
CA LYS A 27 11.22 11.22 4.82
C LYS A 27 11.36 11.03 3.31
N TYR A 28 12.23 10.12 2.87
CA TYR A 28 12.42 9.80 1.46
C TYR A 28 11.49 8.68 0.99
N THR A 29 11.11 7.75 1.88
CA THR A 29 10.34 6.56 1.52
C THR A 29 8.84 6.71 1.69
N LEU A 30 8.36 7.73 2.42
CA LEU A 30 6.94 8.06 2.52
C LEU A 30 6.28 8.27 1.14
N TRP A 31 7.03 8.85 0.20
CA TRP A 31 6.58 9.02 -1.18
C TRP A 31 6.28 7.70 -1.90
N GLY A 32 6.98 6.62 -1.56
CA GLY A 32 6.67 5.29 -2.08
C GLY A 32 5.29 4.80 -1.65
N GLY A 33 4.92 5.05 -0.38
CA GLY A 33 3.57 4.77 0.11
C GLY A 33 2.49 5.52 -0.67
N PHE A 34 2.64 6.85 -0.80
CA PHE A 34 1.69 7.66 -1.55
C PHE A 34 1.59 7.26 -3.02
N ALA A 35 2.72 6.99 -3.69
CA ALA A 35 2.73 6.58 -5.09
C ALA A 35 1.94 5.27 -5.30
N VAL A 36 2.17 4.26 -4.46
CA VAL A 36 1.46 2.98 -4.57
C VAL A 36 -0.03 3.14 -4.24
N CYS A 37 -0.41 3.99 -3.28
CA CYS A 37 -1.84 4.30 -3.05
C CYS A 37 -2.50 4.90 -4.29
N VAL A 38 -1.84 5.85 -4.98
CA VAL A 38 -2.38 6.44 -6.22
C VAL A 38 -2.55 5.37 -7.30
N PHE A 39 -1.55 4.52 -7.52
CA PHE A 39 -1.65 3.42 -8.49
C PHE A 39 -2.75 2.42 -8.13
N GLN A 40 -2.83 2.02 -6.87
CA GLN A 40 -3.86 1.11 -6.38
C GLN A 40 -5.26 1.69 -6.58
N LEU A 41 -5.48 2.96 -6.23
CA LEU A 41 -6.77 3.61 -6.43
C LEU A 41 -7.14 3.71 -7.91
N LEU A 42 -6.18 4.02 -8.79
CA LEU A 42 -6.43 4.06 -10.24
C LEU A 42 -6.91 2.69 -10.76
N VAL A 43 -6.23 1.61 -10.36
CA VAL A 43 -6.58 0.24 -10.75
C VAL A 43 -7.94 -0.17 -10.18
N ASP A 44 -8.18 0.08 -8.89
CA ASP A 44 -9.44 -0.27 -8.23
C ASP A 44 -10.63 0.52 -8.79
N THR A 45 -10.42 1.79 -9.14
CA THR A 45 -11.44 2.62 -9.82
C THR A 45 -11.82 1.99 -11.15
N GLY A 46 -10.81 1.63 -11.96
CA GLY A 46 -11.04 0.97 -13.25
C GLY A 46 -11.79 -0.35 -13.10
N ALA A 47 -11.37 -1.18 -12.15
CA ALA A 47 -12.00 -2.47 -11.87
C ALA A 47 -13.45 -2.31 -11.38
N ALA A 48 -13.73 -1.30 -10.54
CA ALA A 48 -15.07 -0.97 -10.09
C ALA A 48 -15.97 -0.49 -11.24
N HIS A 49 -15.45 0.37 -12.13
CA HIS A 49 -16.18 0.83 -13.33
C HIS A 49 -16.52 -0.33 -14.28
N LEU A 50 -15.61 -1.29 -14.41
CA LEU A 50 -15.82 -2.50 -15.20
C LEU A 50 -16.69 -3.56 -14.48
N ASN A 51 -17.17 -3.28 -13.27
CA ASN A 51 -17.93 -4.21 -12.43
C ASN A 51 -17.21 -5.56 -12.18
N LEU A 52 -15.88 -5.58 -12.17
CA LEU A 52 -15.11 -6.81 -11.94
C LEU A 52 -15.26 -7.31 -10.49
N TYR A 53 -15.41 -6.40 -9.53
CA TYR A 53 -15.72 -6.72 -8.14
C TYR A 53 -16.30 -5.51 -7.40
N ARG A 54 -16.85 -5.74 -6.19
CA ARG A 54 -17.41 -4.68 -5.33
C ARG A 54 -16.94 -4.82 -3.90
N ILE A 55 -16.34 -3.76 -3.36
CA ILE A 55 -15.91 -3.68 -1.97
C ILE A 55 -17.07 -3.24 -1.08
N HIS A 56 -17.26 -3.94 0.03
CA HIS A 56 -18.25 -3.60 1.05
C HIS A 56 -17.51 -3.32 2.37
N ASP A 57 -17.28 -2.05 2.67
CA ASP A 57 -16.59 -1.59 3.87
C ASP A 57 -17.29 -0.34 4.45
N PHE A 58 -16.93 0.06 5.66
CA PHE A 58 -17.48 1.22 6.36
C PHE A 58 -17.17 2.54 5.64
N PHE A 59 -15.96 2.67 5.11
CA PHE A 59 -15.50 3.85 4.40
C PHE A 59 -14.78 3.44 3.12
N TYR A 60 -15.24 3.97 1.99
CA TYR A 60 -14.68 3.70 0.68
C TYR A 60 -14.37 4.99 -0.08
N ILE A 61 -13.33 4.92 -0.91
CA ILE A 61 -12.88 5.98 -1.79
C ILE A 61 -12.49 5.35 -3.14
N PHE A 62 -13.02 5.89 -4.23
CA PHE A 62 -12.74 5.43 -5.59
C PHE A 62 -12.83 3.89 -5.79
N GLY A 63 -13.85 3.27 -5.22
CA GLY A 63 -14.08 1.83 -5.34
C GLY A 63 -13.26 0.96 -4.38
N SER A 64 -12.42 1.55 -3.51
CA SER A 64 -11.57 0.85 -2.56
C SER A 64 -11.81 1.23 -1.11
N SER A 65 -11.40 0.38 -0.16
CA SER A 65 -11.49 0.67 1.28
C SER A 65 -10.45 1.69 1.72
N VAL A 66 -10.86 2.68 2.51
CA VAL A 66 -9.91 3.66 3.10
C VAL A 66 -8.90 2.97 4.03
N PHE A 67 -9.34 1.97 4.79
CA PHE A 67 -8.47 1.20 5.69
C PHE A 67 -7.46 0.33 4.91
N PHE A 68 -7.86 -0.20 3.75
CA PHE A 68 -6.94 -0.88 2.86
C PHE A 68 -5.90 0.09 2.28
N THR A 69 -6.35 1.21 1.71
CA THR A 69 -5.48 2.18 1.05
C THR A 69 -4.50 2.85 2.01
N VAL A 70 -4.97 3.46 3.09
CA VAL A 70 -4.12 4.22 4.05
C VAL A 70 -3.46 3.31 5.08
N GLY A 71 -3.98 2.10 5.27
CA GLY A 71 -3.37 1.08 6.09
C GLY A 71 -2.37 0.26 5.29
N LEU A 72 -2.85 -0.85 4.74
CA LEU A 72 -2.01 -1.88 4.18
C LEU A 72 -1.19 -1.39 2.97
N VAL A 73 -1.84 -0.75 2.00
CA VAL A 73 -1.19 -0.33 0.74
C VAL A 73 -0.13 0.73 1.02
N PHE A 74 -0.49 1.77 1.77
CA PHE A 74 0.45 2.83 2.16
C PHE A 74 1.65 2.27 2.91
N VAL A 75 1.43 1.53 4.00
CA VAL A 75 2.49 0.98 4.85
C VAL A 75 3.42 0.07 4.04
N MET A 76 2.87 -0.85 3.26
CA MET A 76 3.68 -1.77 2.47
C MET A 76 4.49 -1.01 1.41
N GLY A 77 3.92 0.00 0.78
CA GLY A 77 4.64 0.87 -0.16
C GLY A 77 5.82 1.58 0.50
N VAL A 78 5.65 2.10 1.73
CA VAL A 78 6.76 2.73 2.46
C VAL A 78 7.83 1.71 2.85
N LEU A 79 7.45 0.55 3.39
CA LEU A 79 8.39 -0.47 3.82
C LEU A 79 9.18 -1.04 2.63
N ILE A 80 8.52 -1.36 1.50
CA ILE A 80 9.21 -1.80 0.28
C ILE A 80 10.22 -0.74 -0.19
N ALA A 81 9.83 0.54 -0.20
CA ALA A 81 10.74 1.62 -0.56
C ALA A 81 11.95 1.74 0.40
N GLN A 82 11.81 1.33 1.66
CA GLN A 82 12.93 1.25 2.60
C GLN A 82 13.88 0.10 2.30
N TYR A 83 13.42 -1.02 1.76
CA TYR A 83 14.27 -2.18 1.48
C TYR A 83 14.77 -2.27 0.03
N LEU A 84 14.38 -1.34 -0.84
CA LEU A 84 14.93 -1.26 -2.20
C LEU A 84 16.46 -1.05 -2.18
N PRO A 85 17.21 -1.70 -3.10
CA PRO A 85 18.63 -1.47 -3.29
C PRO A 85 18.95 0.01 -3.55
N ARG A 86 20.12 0.48 -3.15
CA ARG A 86 20.49 1.90 -3.33
C ARG A 86 20.84 2.28 -4.77
N THR A 87 21.30 1.34 -5.58
CA THR A 87 21.72 1.60 -6.96
C THR A 87 20.56 1.35 -7.93
N PRO A 88 20.33 2.24 -8.92
CA PRO A 88 19.23 2.10 -9.88
C PRO A 88 19.27 0.77 -10.66
N LEU A 89 20.47 0.28 -10.99
CA LEU A 89 20.63 -1.02 -11.65
C LEU A 89 20.10 -2.16 -10.79
N LEU A 90 20.45 -2.21 -9.51
CA LEU A 90 19.96 -3.26 -8.60
C LEU A 90 18.47 -3.12 -8.32
N GLN A 91 17.92 -1.90 -8.29
CA GLN A 91 16.46 -1.71 -8.22
C GLN A 91 15.78 -2.28 -9.47
N GLY A 92 16.32 -2.01 -10.66
CA GLY A 92 15.81 -2.58 -11.91
C GLY A 92 15.84 -4.10 -11.92
N ILE A 93 16.96 -4.71 -11.49
CA ILE A 93 17.08 -6.16 -11.34
C ILE A 93 16.05 -6.68 -10.32
N ASN A 94 15.90 -6.01 -9.19
CA ASN A 94 14.94 -6.39 -8.14
C ASN A 94 13.50 -6.41 -8.65
N ILE A 95 13.11 -5.46 -9.49
CA ILE A 95 11.76 -5.38 -10.08
C ILE A 95 11.52 -6.49 -11.13
N LEU A 96 12.56 -6.92 -11.85
CA LEU A 96 12.41 -7.95 -12.89
C LEU A 96 12.38 -9.37 -12.34
N VAL A 97 12.99 -9.61 -11.18
CA VAL A 97 13.15 -10.95 -10.61
C VAL A 97 12.11 -11.26 -9.52
N ILE A 98 11.69 -10.25 -8.75
CA ILE A 98 10.69 -10.37 -7.67
C ILE A 98 9.37 -9.78 -8.15
#